data_AF-A0AAV0FN05-F1
#
_entry.id   AF-A0AAV0FN05-F1
#
_cell.length_a   1.000
_cell.length_b   1.000
_cell.length_c   1.000
_cell.angle_alpha   90.00
_cell.angle_beta   90.00
_cell.angle_gamma   90.00
#
_symmetry.space_group_name_H-M   'P 1'
#
loop_
_entity.id
_entity.type
_entity.pdbx_description
1 polymer ?
#
loop_
_entity_poly.entity_id
_entity_poly.type
_entity_poly.pdbx_seq_one_letter_code
_entity_poly.pdbx_strand_id
1 'polypeptide(L)'
;MQNRLIATRLNAGDVFVFPQGLIHFQFNVGETPALAFSGFNSQNPGVITIANAVFGSDPAIDPDVLIRAFRLSGRQIQRLQTQFWPSNNT
;
A
#
# COMPACT_ATOMS: atom_id res chain seq x y z
N MET A 1 -7.00 -20.85 2.88
CA MET A 1 -6.13 -20.08 1.97
C MET A 1 -4.91 -19.63 2.76
N GLN A 2 -3.69 -19.81 2.26
CA GLN A 2 -2.47 -19.37 2.96
C GLN A 2 -2.08 -17.98 2.46
N ASN A 3 -1.88 -17.03 3.37
CA ASN A 3 -1.39 -15.67 3.05
C ASN A 3 0.12 -15.72 2.82
N ARG A 4 0.55 -16.22 1.65
CA ARG A 4 1.96 -16.39 1.32
C ARG A 4 2.58 -15.08 0.82
N LEU A 5 3.66 -14.66 1.48
CA LEU A 5 4.53 -13.60 1.00
C LEU A 5 5.57 -14.15 0.01
N ILE A 6 5.74 -13.46 -1.12
CA ILE A 6 6.85 -13.65 -2.06
C ILE A 6 7.61 -12.32 -2.15
N ALA A 7 8.88 -12.31 -1.75
CA ALA A 7 9.72 -11.12 -1.76
C ALA A 7 11.13 -11.48 -2.24
N THR A 8 11.68 -10.67 -3.15
CA THR A 8 13.00 -10.84 -3.77
C THR A 8 13.67 -9.47 -3.91
N ARG A 9 15.00 -9.43 -3.79
CA ARG A 9 15.79 -8.25 -4.16
C ARG A 9 15.96 -8.22 -5.68
N LEU A 10 15.52 -7.13 -6.30
CA LEU A 10 15.60 -6.92 -7.74
C LEU A 10 16.81 -6.04 -8.09
N ASN A 11 17.47 -6.36 -9.19
CA ASN A 11 18.57 -5.60 -9.78
C ASN A 11 18.17 -5.05 -11.16
N ALA A 12 19.00 -4.18 -11.72
CA ALA A 12 18.77 -3.65 -13.06
C ALA A 12 18.70 -4.79 -14.10
N GLY A 13 17.62 -4.82 -14.87
CA GLY A 13 17.34 -5.87 -15.87
C GLY A 13 16.42 -6.98 -15.37
N ASP A 14 16.20 -7.12 -14.06
CA ASP A 14 15.25 -8.10 -13.53
C ASP A 14 13.80 -7.69 -13.85
N VAL A 15 12.95 -8.69 -14.11
CA VAL A 15 11.52 -8.52 -14.40
C VAL A 15 10.70 -9.31 -13.39
N PHE A 16 9.55 -8.76 -13.02
CA PHE A 16 8.61 -9.36 -12.09
C PHE A 16 7.17 -9.07 -12.52
N VAL A 17 6.22 -9.83 -11.99
CA VAL A 17 4.78 -9.70 -12.29
C VAL A 17 3.99 -9.74 -10.99
N PHE A 18 3.02 -8.83 -10.86
CA PHE A 18 1.97 -8.95 -9.86
C PHE A 18 0.69 -9.42 -10.53
N PRO A 19 0.14 -10.58 -10.12
CA PRO A 19 -1.20 -10.97 -10.51
C PRO A 19 -2.24 -9.91 -10.11
N GLN A 20 -3.26 -9.71 -10.95
CA GLN A 20 -4.29 -8.70 -10.74
C GLN A 20 -4.98 -8.88 -9.37
N GLY A 21 -5.13 -7.76 -8.64
CA GLY A 21 -5.82 -7.72 -7.35
C GLY A 21 -4.99 -8.18 -6.15
N LEU A 22 -3.76 -8.66 -6.33
CA LEU A 22 -2.88 -9.00 -5.22
C LEU A 22 -2.20 -7.76 -4.63
N ILE A 23 -2.21 -7.70 -3.29
CA ILE A 23 -1.45 -6.70 -2.53
C ILE A 23 0.04 -6.94 -2.76
N HIS A 24 0.75 -5.88 -3.13
CA HIS A 24 2.19 -5.91 -3.35
C HIS A 24 2.84 -4.60 -2.87
N PHE A 25 4.16 -4.62 -2.75
CA PHE A 25 4.95 -3.45 -2.33
C PHE A 25 6.33 -3.46 -3.00
N GLN A 26 6.97 -2.30 -3.02
CA GLN A 26 8.37 -2.13 -3.37
C GLN A 26 9.04 -1.31 -2.27
N PHE A 27 10.28 -1.64 -1.94
CA PHE A 27 11.06 -0.91 -0.94
C PHE A 27 12.53 -0.81 -1.37
N ASN A 28 13.04 0.41 -1.47
CA ASN A 28 14.46 0.64 -1.80
C ASN A 28 15.31 0.42 -0.55
N VAL A 29 16.02 -0.71 -0.51
CA VAL A 29 16.99 -1.05 0.55
C VAL A 29 18.42 -0.62 0.21
N GLY A 30 18.64 0.00 -0.94
CA GLY A 30 19.95 0.51 -1.38
C GLY A 30 20.20 1.92 -0.86
N GLU A 31 21.45 2.36 -0.97
CA GLU A 31 21.89 3.69 -0.54
C GLU A 31 21.67 4.75 -1.64
N THR A 32 21.38 4.33 -2.86
CA THR A 32 21.19 5.20 -4.02
C THR A 32 19.74 5.17 -4.52
N PRO A 33 19.28 6.22 -5.22
CA PRO A 33 17.97 6.21 -5.86
C PRO A 33 17.80 5.03 -6.83
N ALA A 34 16.63 4.40 -6.80
CA ALA A 34 16.25 3.31 -7.70
C ALA A 34 15.09 3.75 -8.62
N LEU A 35 15.07 3.22 -9.84
CA LEU A 35 14.03 3.47 -10.84
C LEU A 35 13.48 2.14 -11.35
N ALA A 36 12.16 2.04 -11.47
CA ALA A 36 11.47 0.91 -12.08
C ALA A 36 10.45 1.43 -13.10
N PHE A 37 10.30 0.71 -14.20
CA PHE A 37 9.25 0.93 -15.18
C PHE A 37 8.16 -0.13 -14.97
N SER A 38 6.89 0.29 -14.98
CA SER A 38 5.75 -0.60 -14.86
C SER A 38 4.81 -0.43 -16.05
N GLY A 39 4.23 -1.54 -16.51
CA GLY A 39 3.24 -1.58 -17.58
C GLY A 39 2.00 -2.34 -17.10
N PHE A 40 0.83 -1.90 -17.54
CA PHE A 40 -0.45 -2.49 -17.16
C PHE A 40 -1.20 -2.92 -18.43
N ASN A 41 -1.99 -3.99 -18.32
CA ASN A 41 -2.83 -4.49 -19.40
C ASN A 41 -4.20 -3.78 -19.50
N SER A 42 -4.37 -2.67 -18.78
CA SER A 42 -5.56 -1.82 -18.80
C SER A 42 -5.15 -0.36 -18.99
N GLN A 43 -5.92 0.37 -19.79
CA GLN A 43 -5.80 1.83 -19.91
C GLN A 43 -6.21 2.58 -18.63
N ASN A 44 -6.94 1.91 -17.74
CA ASN A 44 -7.35 2.44 -16.44
C ASN A 44 -7.11 1.34 -15.38
N PRO A 45 -5.86 1.12 -14.94
CA PRO A 45 -5.54 0.07 -13.98
C PRO A 45 -6.03 0.41 -12.56
N GLY A 46 -6.18 1.70 -12.26
CA GLY A 46 -6.44 2.20 -10.91
C GLY A 46 -5.28 1.92 -9.94
N VAL A 47 -5.28 2.59 -8.79
CA VAL A 47 -4.34 2.33 -7.70
C VAL A 47 -5.07 2.48 -6.37
N ILE A 48 -4.92 1.50 -5.48
CA ILE A 48 -5.42 1.56 -4.10
C ILE A 48 -4.24 1.47 -3.15
N THR A 49 -3.85 2.61 -2.58
CA THR A 49 -2.84 2.65 -1.52
C THR A 49 -3.50 2.25 -0.20
N ILE A 50 -3.22 1.06 0.32
CA ILE A 50 -3.91 0.47 1.48
C ILE A 50 -3.92 1.40 2.69
N ALA A 51 -2.78 2.03 3.03
CA ALA A 51 -2.72 2.94 4.17
C ALA A 51 -3.67 4.14 4.01
N ASN A 52 -3.73 4.75 2.82
CA ASN A 52 -4.66 5.85 2.53
C ASN A 52 -6.11 5.36 2.51
N ALA A 53 -6.39 4.21 1.89
CA ALA A 53 -7.75 3.67 1.81
C ALA A 53 -8.33 3.30 3.19
N VAL A 54 -7.48 2.86 4.13
CA VAL A 54 -7.90 2.42 5.47
C VAL A 54 -7.86 3.54 6.50
N PHE A 55 -6.81 4.37 6.51
CA PHE A 55 -6.59 5.38 7.55
C PHE A 55 -6.77 6.82 7.07
N GLY A 56 -6.81 7.06 5.76
CA GLY A 56 -6.92 8.40 5.15
C GLY A 56 -8.11 8.55 4.21
N SER A 57 -9.17 7.74 4.37
CA SER A 57 -10.38 7.85 3.56
C SER A 57 -11.14 9.14 3.87
N ASP A 58 -11.91 9.62 2.91
CA ASP A 58 -12.85 10.73 3.08
C ASP A 58 -14.27 10.29 2.68
N PRO A 59 -15.23 10.19 3.62
CA PRO A 59 -15.06 10.40 5.07
C PRO A 59 -14.18 9.32 5.72
N ALA A 60 -13.61 9.64 6.88
CA ALA A 60 -12.79 8.70 7.65
C ALA A 60 -13.62 7.49 8.10
N ILE A 61 -13.04 6.28 8.03
CA ILE A 61 -13.64 5.07 8.64
C ILE A 61 -13.75 5.29 10.16
N ASP A 62 -14.89 4.89 10.72
CA ASP A 62 -15.15 4.94 12.16
C ASP A 62 -13.99 4.30 12.96
N PRO A 63 -13.34 5.04 13.87
CA PRO A 63 -12.26 4.52 14.69
C PRO A 63 -12.64 3.23 15.45
N ASP A 64 -13.89 3.05 15.88
CA ASP A 64 -14.31 1.85 16.61
C ASP A 64 -14.28 0.59 15.74
N VAL A 65 -14.54 0.74 14.44
CA VAL A 65 -14.39 -0.36 13.46
C VAL A 65 -12.91 -0.74 13.33
N LEU A 66 -12.03 0.25 13.19
CA LEU A 66 -10.59 0.02 13.04
C LEU A 66 -9.94 -0.55 14.31
N ILE A 67 -10.37 -0.07 15.49
CA ILE A 67 -9.94 -0.62 16.80
C ILE A 67 -10.24 -2.11 16.86
N ARG A 68 -11.46 -2.52 16.48
CA ARG A 68 -11.87 -3.93 16.50
C ARG A 68 -11.17 -4.77 15.42
N ALA A 69 -11.04 -4.23 14.21
CA ALA A 69 -10.44 -4.94 13.08
C ALA A 69 -8.93 -5.18 13.26
N PHE A 70 -8.20 -4.16 13.69
CA PHE A 70 -6.74 -4.21 13.84
C PHE A 70 -6.27 -4.56 15.26
N ARG A 71 -7.20 -4.62 16.23
CA ARG A 71 -6.90 -4.89 17.65
C ARG A 71 -5.87 -3.92 18.24
N LEU A 72 -6.01 -2.64 17.88
CA LEU A 72 -5.15 -1.55 18.34
C LEU A 72 -5.91 -0.65 19.31
N SER A 73 -5.19 0.09 20.15
CA SER A 73 -5.79 1.12 21.01
C SER A 73 -6.34 2.28 20.18
N GLY A 74 -7.37 2.98 20.69
CA GLY A 74 -7.91 4.16 20.03
C GLY A 74 -6.86 5.24 19.76
N ARG A 75 -5.89 5.41 20.67
CA ARG A 75 -4.76 6.35 20.46
C ARG A 75 -3.89 5.96 19.26
N GLN A 76 -3.64 4.66 19.05
CA GLN A 76 -2.88 4.19 17.89
C GLN A 76 -3.66 4.40 16.59
N ILE A 77 -4.97 4.10 16.57
CA ILE A 77 -5.82 4.33 15.40
C ILE A 77 -5.89 5.81 15.04
N GLN A 78 -6.15 6.69 16.03
CA GLN A 78 -6.17 8.13 15.80
C GLN A 78 -4.84 8.64 15.24
N ARG A 79 -3.71 8.12 15.73
CA ARG A 79 -2.39 8.45 15.19
C ARG A 79 -2.23 7.98 13.74
N LEU A 80 -2.65 6.76 13.40
CA LEU A 80 -2.58 6.26 12.03
C LEU A 80 -3.47 7.09 11.09
N GLN A 81 -4.63 7.51 11.58
CA GLN A 81 -5.56 8.42 10.88
C GLN A 81 -5.06 9.86 10.75
N THR A 82 -3.89 10.23 11.29
CA THR A 82 -3.27 11.54 11.02
C THR A 82 -1.96 11.43 10.24
N GLN A 83 -1.48 10.21 9.98
CA GLN A 83 -0.19 9.94 9.34
C GLN A 83 -0.32 9.46 7.89
N PHE A 84 -1.49 9.63 7.27
CA PHE A 84 -1.72 9.24 5.88
C PHE A 84 -1.21 10.30 4.89
N TRP A 85 -0.93 9.88 3.66
CA TRP A 85 -0.48 10.79 2.62
C TRP A 85 -1.69 11.55 2.05
N PRO A 86 -1.69 12.89 2.01
CA PRO A 86 -2.74 13.64 1.32
C PRO A 86 -2.76 13.18 -0.14
N SER A 87 -3.89 12.65 -0.61
CA SER A 87 -4.03 12.38 -2.04
C SER A 87 -4.01 13.72 -2.77
N ASN A 88 -2.85 14.09 -3.32
CA ASN A 88 -2.82 15.03 -4.42
C ASN A 88 -3.51 14.32 -5.57
N ASN A 89 -4.80 14.59 -5.75
CA ASN A 89 -5.52 14.20 -6.95
C ASN A 89 -4.82 14.85 -8.14
N THR A 90 -3.92 14.10 -8.79
CA THR A 90 -3.51 14.33 -10.18
C THR A 90 -4.46 13.61 -11.10
#